data_AF-A0AA39D280-F1
#
_entry.id   AF-A0AA39D280-F1
#
_cell.length_a   1.000
_cell.length_b   1.000
_cell.length_c   1.000
_cell.angle_alpha   90.00
_cell.angle_beta   90.00
_cell.angle_gamma   90.00
#
_symmetry.space_group_name_H-M   'P 1'
#
loop_
_entity.id
_entity.type
_entity.pdbx_description
1 polymer ?
#
loop_
_entity_poly.entity_id
_entity_poly.type
_entity_poly.pdbx_seq_one_letter_code
_entity_poly.pdbx_strand_id
1 'polypeptide(L)'
;MSSKDVQRGLQGRSQDSNPTGFSKNISPSPPTGPVTRTQRAKEQAVIKQQQQRSRKQSPPALPPATKSEEKLGTSHPLKSRLSDHHSDRHLKKQQQQNLPKPKLSKENLKHLQSQLGSSTQRVKGDTERLGTEFTDSEVHRESTIMTTSTVASATYRYTTMASANIFVQRLALPANIHLRVNAIFNGQVSVDRASELYDIAKSVTHKMMIRMRTNTQEVDYLKVIVDGLEAMDPEEAFLFSGQCRWDPILQPQAQPLSNSLSTSFARVEEADDELQYTSQRSRKRQHTDSPSDAVFEATAQQTDETGNVKVPCSDYTMGLATSTLAEALSKHGVSVLRATNFLDELEGRVGFRPHPSRGPMGNWFPTLVIETKAHSTGRTPFEAENQAAVSACYVIKALQRFADSYIEAVQGSSGPPPPCGRESPLVFSITSCGPLLQLWVHYALMEDNRTLYYMNILKSCHACVVSELEAFLSMVEQLMAWNKKEVLPEVTKQLIKLSQSLGM
;
A
#
# COMPACT_ATOMS: atom_id res chain seq x y z
N MET A 1 34.22 55.49 34.88
CA MET A 1 35.24 54.62 35.51
C MET A 1 35.13 53.27 34.80
N SER A 2 35.85 53.00 33.71
CA SER A 2 37.29 52.77 33.45
C SER A 2 37.79 51.35 33.76
N SER A 3 38.59 50.84 32.81
CA SER A 3 39.47 49.65 32.77
C SER A 3 38.83 48.30 32.40
N LYS A 4 39.20 47.66 31.26
CA LYS A 4 40.49 46.99 30.89
C LYS A 4 40.73 45.74 31.76
N ASP A 5 41.06 44.52 31.31
CA ASP A 5 42.02 43.97 30.32
C ASP A 5 41.54 42.54 29.90
N VAL A 6 41.75 41.95 28.71
CA VAL A 6 42.94 41.56 27.92
C VAL A 6 43.75 40.35 28.46
N GLN A 7 43.60 39.22 27.73
CA GLN A 7 44.55 38.14 27.35
C GLN A 7 45.42 37.35 28.36
N ARG A 8 45.43 36.00 28.16
CA ARG A 8 46.57 35.03 28.01
C ARG A 8 46.16 33.67 28.61
N GLY A 9 46.58 32.49 28.16
CA GLY A 9 47.57 32.04 27.17
C GLY A 9 47.21 30.59 26.73
N LEU A 10 47.62 30.16 25.53
CA LEU A 10 48.89 29.52 25.18
C LEU A 10 48.94 27.99 25.40
N GLN A 11 49.26 27.29 24.29
CA GLN A 11 50.05 26.04 24.14
C GLN A 11 49.39 24.73 24.58
N GLY A 12 49.49 23.61 23.85
CA GLY A 12 50.26 23.25 22.65
C GLY A 12 50.35 21.71 22.53
N ARG A 13 50.86 21.21 21.38
CA ARG A 13 51.01 19.82 20.86
C ARG A 13 49.83 19.35 20.00
N SER A 14 49.90 19.17 18.68
CA SER A 14 50.97 18.70 17.77
C SER A 14 51.61 17.37 18.19
N GLN A 15 51.19 16.26 17.58
CA GLN A 15 52.00 15.62 16.55
C GLN A 15 51.24 14.52 15.78
N ASP A 16 51.52 14.55 14.49
CA ASP A 16 51.40 13.56 13.43
C ASP A 16 51.46 12.08 13.82
N SER A 17 50.69 11.26 13.10
CA SER A 17 51.23 10.07 12.40
C SER A 17 50.15 9.41 11.53
N ASN A 18 50.18 9.73 10.23
CA ASN A 18 49.92 8.74 9.19
C ASN A 18 51.09 7.74 9.19
N PRO A 19 50.85 6.44 8.97
CA PRO A 19 51.46 5.88 7.76
C PRO A 19 50.61 4.79 7.07
N THR A 20 50.56 4.94 5.73
CA THR A 20 50.71 3.91 4.69
C THR A 20 49.91 2.60 4.78
N GLY A 21 49.04 2.43 3.78
CA GLY A 21 49.30 1.47 2.70
C GLY A 21 49.03 -0.01 2.98
N PHE A 22 47.87 -0.50 2.54
CA PHE A 22 47.70 -1.89 2.13
C PHE A 22 47.07 -1.98 0.75
N SER A 23 47.97 -2.14 -0.23
CA SER A 23 47.71 -2.67 -1.55
C SER A 23 47.26 -4.13 -1.40
N LYS A 24 46.06 -4.48 -1.88
CA LYS A 24 45.64 -5.89 -2.04
C LYS A 24 45.78 -6.27 -3.51
N ASN A 25 46.76 -7.13 -3.74
CA ASN A 25 47.04 -7.83 -4.98
C ASN A 25 45.78 -8.52 -5.53
N ILE A 26 45.49 -8.23 -6.79
CA ILE A 26 44.61 -9.01 -7.65
C ILE A 26 45.40 -10.24 -8.10
N SER A 27 44.99 -11.43 -7.67
CA SER A 27 45.45 -12.68 -8.29
C SER A 27 44.69 -12.91 -9.61
N PRO A 28 45.38 -13.28 -10.70
CA PRO A 28 44.74 -13.60 -11.96
C PRO A 28 44.01 -14.95 -11.88
N SER A 29 42.83 -15.00 -12.49
CA SER A 29 42.05 -16.22 -12.70
C SER A 29 42.81 -17.21 -13.60
N PRO A 30 42.66 -18.53 -13.40
CA PRO A 30 43.29 -19.53 -14.24
C PRO A 30 42.73 -19.50 -15.68
N PRO A 31 43.53 -19.90 -16.69
CA PRO A 31 43.11 -19.86 -18.08
C PRO A 31 41.97 -20.83 -18.35
N THR A 32 40.96 -20.33 -19.06
CA THR A 32 39.83 -21.10 -19.59
C THR A 32 40.39 -22.18 -20.53
N GLY A 33 40.10 -23.44 -20.23
CA GLY A 33 40.53 -24.58 -21.05
C GLY A 33 39.99 -24.49 -22.50
N PRO A 34 40.65 -25.16 -23.46
CA PRO A 34 40.25 -25.10 -24.86
C PRO A 34 38.83 -25.64 -25.06
N VAL A 35 37.96 -24.82 -25.63
CA VAL A 35 36.60 -25.20 -26.04
C VAL A 35 36.70 -26.37 -27.01
N THR A 36 36.13 -27.51 -26.63
CA THR A 36 36.16 -28.72 -27.45
C THR A 36 35.41 -28.51 -28.77
N ARG A 37 35.89 -29.15 -29.85
CA ARG A 37 35.30 -29.09 -31.20
C ARG A 37 33.79 -29.40 -31.22
N THR A 38 33.33 -30.21 -30.28
CA THR A 38 31.91 -30.58 -30.08
C THR A 38 31.05 -29.41 -29.59
N GLN A 39 31.61 -28.52 -28.78
CA GLN A 39 30.89 -27.37 -28.21
C GLN A 39 30.73 -26.26 -29.26
N ARG A 40 31.76 -26.05 -30.09
CA ARG A 40 31.70 -25.14 -31.26
C ARG A 40 30.69 -25.60 -32.31
N ALA A 41 30.55 -26.91 -32.52
CA ALA A 41 29.56 -27.47 -33.44
C ALA A 41 28.11 -27.26 -32.94
N LYS A 42 27.88 -27.31 -31.62
CA LYS A 42 26.56 -27.03 -31.03
C LYS A 42 26.17 -25.57 -31.14
N GLU A 43 27.09 -24.63 -30.90
CA GLU A 43 26.81 -23.19 -31.06
C GLU A 43 26.51 -22.82 -32.52
N GLN A 44 27.25 -23.39 -33.49
CA GLN A 44 26.98 -23.15 -34.90
C GLN A 44 25.65 -23.75 -35.38
N ALA A 45 25.20 -24.85 -34.78
CA ALA A 45 23.88 -25.43 -35.07
C ALA A 45 22.74 -24.54 -34.56
N VAL A 46 22.90 -23.92 -33.37
CA VAL A 46 21.91 -22.99 -32.80
C VAL A 46 21.80 -21.72 -33.65
N ILE A 47 22.92 -21.17 -34.12
CA ILE A 47 22.94 -19.97 -34.98
C ILE A 47 22.26 -20.25 -36.33
N LYS A 48 22.50 -21.41 -36.96
CA LYS A 48 21.81 -21.80 -38.20
C LYS A 48 20.30 -21.99 -38.01
N GLN A 49 19.88 -22.50 -36.85
CA GLN A 49 18.46 -22.70 -36.54
C GLN A 49 17.73 -21.36 -36.30
N GLN A 50 18.41 -20.37 -35.71
CA GLN A 50 17.87 -19.01 -35.56
C GLN A 50 17.73 -18.30 -36.91
N GLN A 51 18.75 -18.36 -37.78
CA GLN A 51 18.68 -17.73 -39.11
C GLN A 51 17.58 -18.34 -40.02
N GLN A 52 17.28 -19.63 -39.86
CA GLN A 52 16.17 -20.26 -40.59
C GLN A 52 14.79 -19.84 -40.06
N ARG A 53 14.66 -19.47 -38.78
CA ARG A 53 13.41 -18.94 -38.21
C ARG A 53 13.14 -17.50 -38.66
N SER A 54 14.19 -16.67 -38.79
CA SER A 54 14.07 -15.29 -39.27
C SER A 54 13.61 -15.19 -40.73
N ARG A 55 13.90 -16.21 -41.56
CA ARG A 55 13.52 -16.21 -42.99
C ARG A 55 12.06 -16.56 -43.28
N LYS A 56 11.30 -17.04 -42.28
CA LYS A 56 9.89 -17.46 -42.46
C LYS A 56 8.85 -16.40 -42.07
N GLN A 57 9.26 -15.19 -41.68
CA GLN A 57 8.36 -14.13 -41.22
C GLN A 57 8.56 -12.79 -41.95
N SER A 58 8.75 -12.82 -43.27
CA SER A 58 8.71 -11.60 -44.09
C SER A 58 7.39 -11.56 -44.90
N PRO A 59 6.57 -10.52 -44.77
CA PRO A 59 5.39 -10.30 -45.62
C PRO A 59 5.79 -9.95 -47.06
N PRO A 60 4.95 -10.25 -48.07
CA PRO A 60 5.21 -9.88 -49.45
C PRO A 60 5.05 -8.36 -49.66
N ALA A 61 5.96 -7.78 -50.45
CA ALA A 61 5.98 -6.38 -50.82
C ALA A 61 4.81 -6.02 -51.76
N LEU A 62 4.23 -4.83 -51.56
CA LEU A 62 3.29 -4.18 -52.48
C LEU A 62 3.93 -2.91 -53.10
N PRO A 63 3.51 -2.53 -54.32
CA PRO A 63 4.24 -1.66 -55.25
C PRO A 63 4.05 -0.15 -55.01
N PRO A 64 4.79 0.74 -55.73
CA PRO A 64 4.94 2.15 -55.35
C PRO A 64 3.94 3.11 -56.02
N ALA A 65 3.66 4.19 -55.26
CA ALA A 65 3.47 5.61 -55.60
C ALA A 65 2.50 6.05 -56.71
N THR A 66 1.62 7.00 -56.34
CA THR A 66 1.25 8.15 -57.19
C THR A 66 1.10 9.42 -56.36
N LYS A 67 1.75 10.49 -56.84
CA LYS A 67 1.65 11.88 -56.38
C LYS A 67 0.39 12.54 -56.94
N SER A 68 -0.20 13.49 -56.21
CA SER A 68 -0.95 14.62 -56.78
C SER A 68 -0.99 15.78 -55.78
N GLU A 69 -0.53 16.93 -56.25
CA GLU A 69 -0.52 18.24 -55.61
C GLU A 69 -1.89 18.95 -55.67
N GLU A 70 -1.99 20.01 -54.86
CA GLU A 70 -2.78 21.25 -55.07
C GLU A 70 -4.33 21.21 -54.96
N LYS A 71 -4.92 21.91 -53.97
CA LYS A 71 -5.18 23.37 -54.02
C LYS A 71 -5.95 23.91 -52.81
N LEU A 72 -5.64 25.17 -52.50
CA LEU A 72 -6.27 26.13 -51.58
C LEU A 72 -7.76 26.40 -51.92
N GLY A 73 -8.60 26.68 -50.90
CA GLY A 73 -9.94 27.23 -51.11
C GLY A 73 -10.73 27.50 -49.83
N THR A 74 -11.02 28.78 -49.61
CA THR A 74 -11.53 29.45 -48.39
C THR A 74 -13.05 29.34 -48.17
N SER A 75 -13.48 29.56 -46.91
CA SER A 75 -14.72 30.25 -46.45
C SER A 75 -15.98 29.45 -46.01
N HIS A 76 -16.18 29.45 -44.68
CA HIS A 76 -17.35 29.93 -43.90
C HIS A 76 -18.75 29.26 -43.99
N PRO A 77 -19.61 29.46 -42.95
CA PRO A 77 -20.35 28.37 -42.29
C PRO A 77 -21.87 28.47 -42.49
N LEU A 78 -22.62 27.38 -42.29
CA LEU A 78 -23.98 27.46 -41.72
C LEU A 78 -24.55 26.08 -41.29
N LYS A 79 -24.99 26.05 -40.03
CA LYS A 79 -26.23 25.48 -39.46
C LYS A 79 -26.90 24.21 -40.05
N SER A 80 -27.14 23.30 -39.10
CA SER A 80 -28.40 22.58 -38.80
C SER A 80 -28.95 21.56 -39.80
N ARG A 81 -29.07 20.31 -39.31
CA ARG A 81 -30.22 19.37 -39.38
C ARG A 81 -29.67 18.00 -38.95
N LEU A 82 -30.01 17.46 -37.77
CA LEU A 82 -31.21 16.67 -37.49
C LEU A 82 -31.65 15.82 -38.68
N SER A 83 -31.21 14.56 -38.66
CA SER A 83 -31.90 13.44 -39.30
C SER A 83 -31.54 12.15 -38.59
N ASP A 84 -32.58 11.50 -38.09
CA ASP A 84 -32.63 10.12 -37.63
C ASP A 84 -31.98 9.16 -38.63
N HIS A 85 -31.18 8.21 -38.15
CA HIS A 85 -31.09 6.88 -38.76
C HIS A 85 -30.79 5.82 -37.71
N HIS A 86 -31.85 5.09 -37.37
CA HIS A 86 -31.78 3.69 -36.97
C HIS A 86 -31.04 2.89 -38.05
N SER A 87 -29.98 2.17 -37.67
CA SER A 87 -29.72 0.76 -38.02
C SER A 87 -28.23 0.45 -37.90
N ASP A 88 -27.81 -0.14 -36.77
CA ASP A 88 -26.74 -1.14 -36.81
C ASP A 88 -26.71 -1.98 -35.53
N ARG A 89 -27.72 -2.85 -35.40
CA ARG A 89 -27.83 -3.81 -34.29
C ARG A 89 -27.81 -5.24 -34.85
N HIS A 90 -26.86 -5.57 -35.72
CA HIS A 90 -26.74 -6.96 -36.22
C HIS A 90 -25.33 -7.48 -36.53
N LEU A 91 -24.26 -6.85 -36.02
CA LEU A 91 -22.87 -7.36 -36.20
C LEU A 91 -22.08 -7.67 -34.91
N LYS A 92 -22.75 -7.91 -33.78
CA LYS A 92 -22.10 -8.35 -32.52
C LYS A 92 -22.56 -9.72 -31.99
N LYS A 93 -23.15 -10.57 -32.83
CA LYS A 93 -23.65 -11.90 -32.42
C LYS A 93 -22.93 -13.12 -33.02
N GLN A 94 -21.78 -12.95 -33.68
CA GLN A 94 -21.10 -14.06 -34.36
C GLN A 94 -19.63 -14.31 -33.97
N GLN A 95 -19.22 -13.92 -32.76
CA GLN A 95 -17.91 -14.31 -32.18
C GLN A 95 -18.00 -14.73 -30.69
N GLN A 96 -19.10 -15.36 -30.27
CA GLN A 96 -19.22 -16.01 -28.95
C GLN A 96 -19.69 -17.47 -29.03
N GLN A 97 -19.40 -18.16 -30.13
CA GLN A 97 -19.59 -19.60 -30.22
C GLN A 97 -18.26 -20.21 -30.65
N ASN A 98 -17.47 -20.64 -29.65
CA ASN A 98 -16.48 -21.73 -29.68
C ASN A 98 -15.54 -21.65 -28.48
N LEU A 99 -16.10 -21.58 -27.26
CA LEU A 99 -15.38 -21.95 -26.04
C LEU A 99 -16.06 -23.21 -25.50
N PRO A 100 -15.33 -24.34 -25.33
CA PRO A 100 -15.89 -25.53 -24.72
C PRO A 100 -16.29 -25.17 -23.28
N LYS A 101 -17.59 -25.16 -23.00
CA LYS A 101 -18.08 -25.10 -21.61
C LYS A 101 -17.72 -26.44 -20.96
N PRO A 102 -16.84 -26.50 -19.95
CA PRO A 102 -16.64 -27.74 -19.23
C PRO A 102 -17.93 -28.06 -18.47
N LYS A 103 -18.69 -29.05 -18.96
CA LYS A 103 -19.80 -29.61 -18.20
C LYS A 103 -19.20 -30.48 -17.10
N LEU A 104 -19.19 -29.95 -15.88
CA LEU A 104 -19.05 -30.77 -14.67
C LEU A 104 -20.24 -31.73 -14.63
N SER A 105 -20.04 -32.96 -15.09
CA SER A 105 -21.02 -34.02 -14.94
C SER A 105 -20.99 -34.57 -13.52
N LYS A 106 -22.12 -35.13 -13.10
CA LYS A 106 -22.25 -35.80 -11.80
C LYS A 106 -21.27 -36.98 -11.68
N GLU A 107 -20.95 -37.60 -12.81
CA GLU A 107 -19.94 -38.67 -12.92
C GLU A 107 -18.53 -38.15 -12.65
N ASN A 108 -18.16 -36.97 -13.17
CA ASN A 108 -16.83 -36.39 -12.92
C ASN A 108 -16.66 -35.99 -11.44
N LEU A 109 -17.74 -35.53 -10.81
CA LEU A 109 -17.78 -35.23 -9.37
C LEU A 109 -17.64 -36.49 -8.50
N LYS A 110 -18.31 -37.59 -8.89
CA LYS A 110 -18.13 -38.89 -8.22
C LYS A 110 -16.73 -39.44 -8.38
N HIS A 111 -16.12 -39.27 -9.56
CA HIS A 111 -14.76 -39.73 -9.82
C HIS A 111 -13.71 -38.92 -9.01
N LEU A 112 -13.95 -37.62 -8.81
CA LEU A 112 -13.09 -36.80 -7.96
C LEU A 112 -13.22 -37.20 -6.49
N GLN A 113 -14.45 -37.46 -6.02
CA GLN A 113 -14.71 -37.94 -4.66
C GLN A 113 -14.12 -39.34 -4.41
N SER A 114 -14.17 -40.25 -5.39
CA SER A 114 -13.55 -41.57 -5.25
C SER A 114 -12.03 -41.49 -5.19
N GLN A 115 -11.40 -40.54 -5.90
CA GLN A 115 -9.96 -40.33 -5.84
C GLN A 115 -9.52 -39.74 -4.49
N LEU A 116 -10.29 -38.81 -3.93
CA LEU A 116 -9.99 -38.21 -2.62
C LEU A 116 -10.23 -39.18 -1.45
N GLY A 117 -11.19 -40.10 -1.58
CA GLY A 117 -11.43 -41.16 -0.59
C GLY A 117 -10.42 -42.32 -0.60
N SER A 118 -9.57 -42.42 -1.63
CA SER A 118 -8.63 -43.55 -1.82
C SER A 118 -7.23 -43.30 -1.25
N SER A 119 -6.92 -42.10 -0.74
CA SER A 119 -5.58 -41.71 -0.29
C SER A 119 -5.40 -41.69 1.23
N THR A 120 -5.95 -42.70 1.92
CA THR A 120 -5.60 -43.02 3.32
C THR A 120 -5.06 -44.45 3.39
N GLN A 121 -3.89 -44.66 2.80
CA GLN A 121 -3.10 -45.86 3.07
C GLN A 121 -2.43 -45.68 4.43
N ARG A 122 -3.10 -46.17 5.48
CA ARG A 122 -2.54 -46.31 6.83
C ARG A 122 -1.38 -47.31 6.79
N VAL A 123 -0.23 -46.87 7.29
CA VAL A 123 0.87 -47.73 7.70
C VAL A 123 0.36 -48.65 8.81
N LYS A 124 0.48 -49.96 8.58
CA LYS A 124 0.21 -51.03 9.55
C LYS A 124 1.26 -50.97 10.68
N GLY A 125 0.78 -50.81 11.91
CA GLY A 125 1.51 -51.13 13.13
C GLY A 125 0.53 -51.79 14.08
N ASP A 126 0.73 -53.08 14.32
CA ASP A 126 -0.12 -53.95 15.14
C ASP A 126 0.00 -53.59 16.63
N THR A 127 -1.12 -53.30 17.30
CA THR A 127 -1.37 -53.76 18.68
C THR A 127 -2.88 -53.88 18.93
N GLU A 128 -3.25 -54.97 19.58
CA GLU A 128 -4.58 -55.51 19.79
C GLU A 128 -5.46 -54.77 20.81
N ARG A 129 -6.79 -54.90 20.58
CA ARG A 129 -7.89 -55.11 21.55
C ARG A 129 -8.21 -54.03 22.60
N LEU A 130 -9.37 -53.38 22.43
CA LEU A 130 -10.63 -53.71 23.12
C LEU A 130 -11.76 -52.84 22.55
N GLY A 131 -12.87 -53.47 22.18
CA GLY A 131 -14.02 -52.81 21.55
C GLY A 131 -15.05 -52.32 22.56
N THR A 132 -15.83 -51.32 22.15
CA THR A 132 -17.22 -51.09 22.53
C THR A 132 -17.93 -50.35 21.39
N GLU A 133 -19.23 -50.61 21.28
CA GLU A 133 -20.12 -50.49 20.12
C GLU A 133 -20.46 -49.07 19.62
N PHE A 134 -20.96 -49.09 18.38
CA PHE A 134 -21.60 -48.05 17.58
C PHE A 134 -22.77 -47.31 18.26
N THR A 135 -22.86 -46.00 18.03
CA THR A 135 -24.13 -45.30 17.76
C THR A 135 -23.94 -44.14 16.78
N ASP A 136 -25.03 -43.84 16.10
CA ASP A 136 -25.25 -43.08 14.87
C ASP A 136 -24.55 -41.71 14.67
N SER A 137 -23.97 -41.57 13.49
CA SER A 137 -24.31 -40.57 12.47
C SER A 137 -24.84 -39.20 12.95
N GLU A 138 -23.95 -38.29 13.32
CA GLU A 138 -24.24 -36.86 13.32
C GLU A 138 -23.37 -36.15 12.28
N VAL A 139 -24.04 -35.70 11.22
CA VAL A 139 -23.47 -34.86 10.15
C VAL A 139 -22.93 -33.60 10.80
N HIS A 140 -21.61 -33.54 10.98
CA HIS A 140 -20.93 -32.35 11.46
C HIS A 140 -21.12 -31.25 10.42
N ARG A 141 -22.10 -30.37 10.66
CA ARG A 141 -22.16 -29.05 10.05
C ARG A 141 -20.78 -28.44 10.26
N GLU A 142 -20.08 -28.21 9.16
CA GLU A 142 -18.85 -27.43 9.10
C GLU A 142 -19.23 -25.97 9.44
N SER A 143 -19.51 -25.75 10.72
CA SER A 143 -19.77 -24.43 11.28
C SER A 143 -18.44 -23.72 11.24
N THR A 144 -18.33 -22.71 10.38
CA THR A 144 -17.17 -21.86 10.27
C THR A 144 -16.85 -21.29 11.66
N ILE A 145 -15.88 -21.88 12.36
CA ILE A 145 -15.42 -21.39 13.65
C ILE A 145 -14.69 -20.07 13.36
N MET A 146 -15.43 -18.96 13.38
CA MET A 146 -14.80 -17.64 13.38
C MET A 146 -13.98 -17.53 14.66
N THR A 147 -12.67 -17.34 14.51
CA THR A 147 -11.79 -17.11 15.65
C THR A 147 -12.22 -15.85 16.39
N THR A 148 -12.09 -15.82 17.71
CA THR A 148 -12.46 -14.68 18.57
C THR A 148 -11.80 -13.36 18.14
N SER A 149 -10.57 -13.42 17.60
CA SER A 149 -9.86 -12.26 17.01
C SER A 149 -10.57 -11.67 15.79
N THR A 150 -11.19 -12.51 14.95
CA THR A 150 -11.93 -12.04 13.77
C THR A 150 -13.20 -11.29 14.19
N VAL A 151 -13.93 -11.83 15.15
CA VAL A 151 -15.15 -11.21 15.70
C VAL A 151 -14.80 -9.87 16.35
N ALA A 152 -13.70 -9.80 17.10
CA ALA A 152 -13.22 -8.56 17.70
C ALA A 152 -12.84 -7.51 16.65
N SER A 153 -12.15 -7.90 15.58
CA SER A 153 -11.73 -7.00 14.49
C SER A 153 -12.90 -6.48 13.66
N ALA A 154 -13.89 -7.33 13.38
CA ALA A 154 -15.13 -6.92 12.73
C ALA A 154 -15.96 -6.00 13.63
N THR A 155 -16.06 -6.31 14.92
CA THR A 155 -16.72 -5.46 15.91
C THR A 155 -16.07 -4.08 15.94
N TYR A 156 -14.75 -4.02 16.07
CA TYR A 156 -14.00 -2.75 16.05
C TYR A 156 -14.29 -1.91 14.79
N ARG A 157 -14.35 -2.53 13.61
CA ARG A 157 -14.69 -1.86 12.35
C ARG A 157 -16.11 -1.28 12.37
N TYR A 158 -17.10 -2.09 12.73
CA TYR A 158 -18.50 -1.71 12.59
C TYR A 158 -19.05 -0.91 13.79
N THR A 159 -18.34 -0.86 14.91
CA THR A 159 -18.73 -0.07 16.09
C THR A 159 -17.79 1.12 16.30
N THR A 160 -16.53 0.86 16.66
CA THR A 160 -15.56 1.90 17.06
C THR A 160 -15.09 2.77 15.89
N MET A 161 -14.77 2.18 14.73
CA MET A 161 -14.37 2.97 13.56
C MET A 161 -15.57 3.72 12.98
N ALA A 162 -16.74 3.08 12.91
CA ALA A 162 -17.97 3.70 12.44
C ALA A 162 -18.41 4.88 13.33
N SER A 163 -18.29 4.80 14.66
CA SER A 163 -18.60 5.91 15.56
C SER A 163 -17.65 7.11 15.40
N ALA A 164 -16.44 6.87 14.87
CA ALA A 164 -15.47 7.88 14.48
C ALA A 164 -15.58 8.29 12.99
N ASN A 165 -16.64 7.89 12.30
CA ASN A 165 -16.91 8.17 10.89
C ASN A 165 -15.86 7.60 9.91
N ILE A 166 -15.24 6.47 10.24
CA ILE A 166 -14.30 5.75 9.37
C ILE A 166 -14.97 4.51 8.79
N PHE A 167 -15.03 4.41 7.47
CA PHE A 167 -15.72 3.34 6.75
C PHE A 167 -14.78 2.62 5.79
N VAL A 168 -14.66 1.31 5.99
CA VAL A 168 -13.94 0.43 5.06
C VAL A 168 -14.91 -0.11 4.03
N GLN A 169 -14.58 0.11 2.77
CA GLN A 169 -15.26 -0.36 1.57
C GLN A 169 -16.68 0.20 1.36
N ARG A 170 -16.76 1.30 0.61
CA ARG A 170 -18.02 1.78 0.01
C ARG A 170 -18.32 1.00 -1.27
N LEU A 171 -19.60 0.64 -1.51
CA LEU A 171 -20.02 -0.13 -2.69
C LEU A 171 -19.60 0.49 -4.04
N ALA A 172 -19.47 1.82 -4.11
CA ALA A 172 -18.91 2.52 -5.27
C ALA A 172 -18.15 3.78 -4.84
N LEU A 173 -17.11 4.14 -5.59
CA LEU A 173 -16.41 5.42 -5.44
C LEU A 173 -17.33 6.56 -5.91
N PRO A 174 -17.45 7.67 -5.16
CA PRO A 174 -18.11 8.88 -5.63
C PRO A 174 -17.50 9.36 -6.96
N ALA A 175 -18.31 9.94 -7.84
CA ALA A 175 -17.90 10.27 -9.21
C ALA A 175 -16.65 11.17 -9.27
N ASN A 176 -16.57 12.19 -8.41
CA ASN A 176 -15.42 13.09 -8.32
C ASN A 176 -14.15 12.35 -7.86
N ILE A 177 -14.25 11.47 -6.87
CA ILE A 177 -13.12 10.66 -6.39
C ILE A 177 -12.68 9.66 -7.46
N HIS A 178 -13.63 9.01 -8.13
CA HIS A 178 -13.37 8.08 -9.21
C HIS A 178 -12.63 8.75 -10.38
N LEU A 179 -13.01 9.98 -10.76
CA LEU A 179 -12.31 10.74 -11.80
C LEU A 179 -10.85 11.04 -11.41
N ARG A 180 -10.60 11.45 -10.16
CA ARG A 180 -9.24 11.72 -9.66
C ARG A 180 -8.39 10.46 -9.58
N VAL A 181 -8.95 9.36 -9.07
CA VAL A 181 -8.29 8.05 -9.05
C VAL A 181 -7.93 7.61 -10.47
N ASN A 182 -8.85 7.75 -11.42
CA ASN A 182 -8.57 7.41 -12.82
C ASN A 182 -7.54 8.35 -13.46
N ALA A 183 -7.49 9.62 -13.09
CA ALA A 183 -6.44 10.53 -13.56
C ALA A 183 -5.04 10.03 -13.14
N ILE A 184 -4.93 9.45 -11.94
CA ILE A 184 -3.68 8.86 -11.43
C ILE A 184 -3.35 7.55 -12.17
N PHE A 185 -4.31 6.63 -12.31
CA PHE A 185 -4.06 5.27 -12.81
C PHE A 185 -4.35 5.04 -14.32
N ASN A 186 -4.50 6.11 -15.09
CA ASN A 186 -4.57 6.05 -16.56
C ASN A 186 -3.22 6.39 -17.23
N GLY A 187 -2.15 6.54 -16.45
CA GLY A 187 -0.82 6.84 -16.96
C GLY A 187 -0.23 5.66 -17.72
N GLN A 188 0.34 5.92 -18.90
CA GLN A 188 1.11 4.91 -19.61
C GLN A 188 2.49 4.72 -18.96
N VAL A 189 2.80 3.48 -18.63
CA VAL A 189 4.16 3.06 -18.26
C VAL A 189 4.93 2.79 -19.55
N SER A 190 6.14 3.35 -19.69
CA SER A 190 6.96 3.11 -20.88
C SER A 190 7.36 1.63 -20.97
N VAL A 191 7.68 1.17 -22.17
CA VAL A 191 8.07 -0.24 -22.40
C VAL A 191 9.32 -0.60 -21.58
N ASP A 192 10.31 0.29 -21.54
CA ASP A 192 11.53 0.09 -20.77
C ASP A 192 11.23 -0.01 -19.27
N ARG A 193 10.41 0.91 -18.75
CA ARG A 193 10.00 0.90 -17.34
C ARG A 193 9.16 -0.33 -17.00
N ALA A 194 8.29 -0.78 -17.90
CA ALA A 194 7.52 -2.01 -17.71
C ALA A 194 8.44 -3.24 -17.60
N SER A 195 9.53 -3.29 -18.39
CA SER A 195 10.55 -4.35 -18.27
C SER A 195 11.25 -4.31 -16.91
N GLU A 196 11.61 -3.12 -16.41
CA GLU A 196 12.20 -2.97 -15.07
C GLU A 196 11.24 -3.44 -13.97
N LEU A 197 9.96 -3.03 -14.04
CA LEU A 197 8.93 -3.46 -13.09
C LEU A 197 8.73 -4.97 -13.11
N TYR A 198 8.83 -5.60 -14.27
CA TYR A 198 8.77 -7.05 -14.40
C TYR A 198 9.94 -7.75 -13.71
N ASP A 199 11.15 -7.22 -13.82
CA ASP A 199 12.33 -7.76 -13.14
C ASP A 199 12.24 -7.57 -11.61
N ILE A 200 11.74 -6.42 -11.15
CA ILE A 200 11.43 -6.17 -9.74
C ILE A 200 10.37 -7.17 -9.26
N ALA A 201 9.26 -7.34 -10.00
CA ALA A 201 8.20 -8.28 -9.66
C ALA A 201 8.73 -9.71 -9.53
N LYS A 202 9.57 -10.17 -10.46
CA LYS A 202 10.23 -11.49 -10.35
C LYS A 202 11.04 -11.63 -9.07
N SER A 203 11.86 -10.63 -8.75
CA SER A 203 12.71 -10.63 -7.56
C SER A 203 11.86 -10.70 -6.28
N VAL A 204 10.83 -9.84 -6.18
CA VAL A 204 9.91 -9.80 -5.05
C VAL A 204 9.13 -11.12 -4.93
N THR A 205 8.56 -11.63 -6.03
CA THR A 205 7.88 -12.94 -6.05
C THR A 205 8.79 -14.06 -5.58
N HIS A 206 10.04 -14.10 -6.03
CA HIS A 206 11.00 -15.12 -5.59
C HIS A 206 11.26 -15.04 -4.08
N LYS A 207 11.51 -13.84 -3.55
CA LYS A 207 11.68 -13.61 -2.11
C LYS A 207 10.42 -14.01 -1.32
N MET A 208 9.23 -13.67 -1.81
CA MET A 208 7.96 -14.00 -1.18
C MET A 208 7.73 -15.51 -1.09
N MET A 209 8.02 -16.24 -2.18
CA MET A 209 7.94 -17.71 -2.21
C MET A 209 8.92 -18.37 -1.25
N ILE A 210 10.13 -17.82 -1.09
CA ILE A 210 11.08 -18.31 -0.08
C ILE A 210 10.49 -18.13 1.32
N ARG A 211 9.96 -16.94 1.63
CA ARG A 211 9.38 -16.66 2.95
C ARG A 211 8.20 -17.60 3.26
N MET A 212 7.28 -17.78 2.31
CA MET A 212 6.15 -18.71 2.47
C MET A 212 6.54 -20.16 2.81
N ARG A 213 7.72 -20.63 2.39
CA ARG A 213 8.20 -21.99 2.67
C ARG A 213 8.86 -22.14 4.05
N THR A 214 9.10 -21.02 4.73
CA THR A 214 9.75 -20.97 6.04
C THR A 214 8.74 -20.46 7.08
N ASN A 215 8.93 -20.80 8.36
CA ASN A 215 8.11 -20.26 9.45
C ASN A 215 8.48 -18.78 9.69
N THR A 216 8.05 -17.91 8.77
CA THR A 216 8.36 -16.48 8.75
C THR A 216 7.39 -15.67 9.58
N GLN A 217 7.90 -14.58 10.14
CA GLN A 217 7.13 -13.59 10.88
C GLN A 217 6.63 -12.48 9.95
N GLU A 218 5.75 -11.63 10.46
CA GLU A 218 5.15 -10.48 9.76
C GLU A 218 6.21 -9.57 9.13
N VAL A 219 7.24 -9.27 9.91
CA VAL A 219 8.35 -8.39 9.56
C VAL A 219 9.10 -8.87 8.31
N ASP A 220 9.13 -10.18 8.05
CA ASP A 220 9.81 -10.74 6.88
C ASP A 220 9.07 -10.42 5.58
N TYR A 221 7.73 -10.46 5.60
CA TYR A 221 6.90 -10.09 4.46
C TYR A 221 6.95 -8.59 4.22
N LEU A 222 6.85 -7.80 5.29
CA LEU A 222 6.96 -6.35 5.23
C LEU A 222 8.27 -5.92 4.57
N LYS A 223 9.40 -6.51 4.98
CA LYS A 223 10.70 -6.19 4.39
C LYS A 223 10.74 -6.48 2.89
N VAL A 224 10.18 -7.61 2.44
CA VAL A 224 10.15 -7.94 1.00
C VAL A 224 9.33 -6.94 0.19
N ILE A 225 8.22 -6.45 0.77
CA ILE A 225 7.38 -5.43 0.13
C ILE A 225 8.13 -4.10 0.06
N VAL A 226 8.69 -3.62 1.18
CA VAL A 226 9.41 -2.34 1.24
C VAL A 226 10.66 -2.34 0.34
N ASP A 227 11.48 -3.40 0.38
CA ASP A 227 12.63 -3.55 -0.52
C ASP A 227 12.20 -3.46 -2.02
N GLY A 228 11.02 -3.98 -2.35
CA GLY A 228 10.47 -3.93 -3.70
C GLY A 228 10.03 -2.52 -4.10
N LEU A 229 9.44 -1.77 -3.17
CA LEU A 229 9.04 -0.38 -3.38
C LEU A 229 10.24 0.56 -3.48
N GLU A 230 11.26 0.36 -2.65
CA GLU A 230 12.54 1.10 -2.75
C GLU A 230 13.23 0.85 -4.09
N ALA A 231 13.23 -0.40 -4.58
CA ALA A 231 13.77 -0.73 -5.90
C ALA A 231 13.01 -0.04 -7.06
N MET A 232 11.76 0.39 -6.84
CA MET A 232 11.02 1.17 -7.82
C MET A 232 11.42 2.66 -7.81
N ASP A 233 12.10 3.16 -6.78
CA ASP A 233 12.49 4.57 -6.69
C ASP A 233 14.02 4.74 -6.69
N PRO A 234 14.70 4.48 -7.81
CA PRO A 234 16.16 4.55 -7.89
C PRO A 234 16.72 5.97 -7.69
N GLU A 235 15.86 6.99 -7.76
CA GLU A 235 16.23 8.40 -7.52
C GLU A 235 16.17 8.78 -6.04
N GLU A 236 15.69 7.87 -5.16
CA GLU A 236 15.47 8.13 -3.74
C GLU A 236 14.63 9.41 -3.51
N ALA A 237 13.63 9.61 -4.37
CA ALA A 237 12.70 10.73 -4.30
C ALA A 237 11.73 10.61 -3.10
N PHE A 238 11.52 9.38 -2.65
CA PHE A 238 10.65 9.05 -1.53
C PHE A 238 11.45 8.51 -0.35
N LEU A 239 10.95 8.82 0.85
CA LEU A 239 11.42 8.22 2.09
C LEU A 239 10.35 7.27 2.63
N PHE A 240 10.76 6.03 2.92
CA PHE A 240 9.93 5.03 3.60
C PHE A 240 10.23 5.04 5.09
N SER A 241 9.30 5.54 5.90
CA SER A 241 9.48 5.70 7.34
C SER A 241 8.70 4.66 8.13
N GLY A 242 9.39 3.84 8.91
CA GLY A 242 8.77 2.77 9.69
C GLY A 242 8.32 3.20 11.10
N GLN A 243 7.32 2.50 11.64
CA GLN A 243 7.02 2.40 13.09
C GLN A 243 7.00 3.73 13.87
N CYS A 244 6.22 4.70 13.37
CA CYS A 244 6.11 6.01 13.99
C CYS A 244 4.94 6.09 14.97
N ARG A 245 5.13 6.76 16.10
CA ARG A 245 4.02 7.15 16.98
C ARG A 245 3.33 8.39 16.46
N TRP A 246 2.04 8.25 16.18
CA TRP A 246 1.25 9.31 15.60
C TRP A 246 0.78 10.29 16.67
N ASP A 247 0.54 11.53 16.25
CA ASP A 247 0.08 12.60 17.13
C ASP A 247 -1.39 12.39 17.48
N PRO A 248 -1.76 12.11 18.75
CA PRO A 248 -3.14 11.90 19.15
C PRO A 248 -4.03 13.12 18.93
N ILE A 249 -3.48 14.32 18.72
CA ILE A 249 -4.28 15.50 18.38
C ILE A 249 -5.01 15.33 17.04
N LEU A 250 -4.49 14.45 16.17
CA LEU A 250 -5.09 14.11 14.89
C LEU A 250 -6.14 12.98 15.01
N GLN A 251 -6.38 12.42 16.19
CA GLN A 251 -7.35 11.35 16.37
C GLN A 251 -8.75 11.79 15.89
N PRO A 252 -9.44 10.99 15.06
CA PRO A 252 -10.82 11.27 14.68
C PRO A 252 -11.69 11.16 15.94
N GLN A 253 -12.51 12.17 16.18
CA GLN A 253 -13.37 12.20 17.37
C GLN A 253 -14.52 11.22 17.16
N ALA A 254 -14.63 10.23 18.05
CA ALA A 254 -15.82 9.41 18.16
C ALA A 254 -16.96 10.31 18.64
N GLN A 255 -18.08 10.29 17.92
CA GLN A 255 -19.30 10.88 18.46
C GLN A 255 -20.08 9.79 19.19
N PRO A 256 -20.53 10.04 20.43
CA PRO A 256 -21.53 9.16 21.02
C PRO A 256 -22.75 9.21 20.11
N LEU A 257 -23.18 8.05 19.62
CA LEU A 257 -24.47 7.91 18.96
C LEU A 257 -25.50 8.48 19.93
N SER A 258 -26.03 9.68 19.65
CA SER A 258 -27.17 10.17 20.38
C SER A 258 -28.30 9.19 20.09
N ASN A 259 -28.76 8.50 21.14
CA ASN A 259 -29.85 7.53 21.12
C ASN A 259 -31.19 8.21 20.78
N SER A 260 -31.31 8.80 19.58
CA SER A 260 -32.49 9.55 19.15
C SER A 260 -33.24 8.87 18.00
N LEU A 261 -32.85 7.65 17.60
CA LEU A 261 -33.66 6.82 16.71
C LEU A 261 -33.56 5.35 17.17
N SER A 262 -34.28 5.04 18.24
CA SER A 262 -34.78 3.68 18.47
C SER A 262 -35.73 3.32 17.33
N THR A 263 -35.19 2.90 16.20
CA THR A 263 -35.92 2.00 15.29
C THR A 263 -35.75 0.60 15.84
N SER A 264 -36.82 0.17 16.51
CA SER A 264 -37.12 -1.20 16.88
C SER A 264 -36.85 -2.17 15.73
N PHE A 265 -35.70 -2.83 15.75
CA PHE A 265 -35.60 -4.18 15.21
C PHE A 265 -36.06 -5.12 16.32
N ALA A 266 -37.15 -5.82 16.00
CA ALA A 266 -37.92 -6.64 16.90
C ALA A 266 -37.04 -7.57 17.75
N ARG A 267 -37.25 -7.47 19.06
CA ARG A 267 -37.24 -8.59 20.00
C ARG A 267 -37.86 -9.81 19.29
N VAL A 268 -37.05 -10.82 19.02
CA VAL A 268 -37.55 -12.18 19.06
C VAL A 268 -37.47 -12.55 20.54
N GLU A 269 -38.63 -12.69 21.14
CA GLU A 269 -38.81 -13.22 22.49
C GLU A 269 -38.26 -14.66 22.53
N GLU A 270 -37.22 -14.89 23.32
CA GLU A 270 -37.06 -16.18 23.98
C GLU A 270 -37.72 -16.04 25.34
N ALA A 271 -38.83 -16.75 25.48
CA ALA A 271 -39.60 -16.88 26.70
C ALA A 271 -38.75 -17.52 27.80
N ASP A 272 -39.07 -17.12 29.02
CA ASP A 272 -38.62 -17.67 30.30
C ASP A 272 -38.38 -19.18 30.27
N ASP A 273 -37.23 -19.61 30.81
CA ASP A 273 -37.31 -20.63 31.84
C ASP A 273 -36.33 -20.32 32.98
N GLU A 274 -36.94 -20.12 34.13
CA GLU A 274 -36.39 -19.65 35.38
C GLU A 274 -35.85 -20.85 36.16
N LEU A 275 -34.52 -21.00 36.27
CA LEU A 275 -33.94 -21.80 37.36
C LEU A 275 -32.77 -21.06 38.02
N GLN A 276 -33.12 -20.52 39.18
CA GLN A 276 -32.22 -20.03 40.22
C GLN A 276 -31.16 -21.08 40.56
N TYR A 277 -29.88 -20.72 40.39
CA TYR A 277 -28.81 -21.30 41.21
C TYR A 277 -27.81 -20.22 41.60
N THR A 278 -27.97 -19.76 42.84
CA THR A 278 -27.01 -18.94 43.55
C THR A 278 -25.73 -19.74 43.81
N SER A 279 -24.56 -19.26 43.38
CA SER A 279 -23.30 -19.61 44.04
C SER A 279 -22.22 -18.54 43.87
N GLN A 280 -22.05 -17.79 44.95
CA GLN A 280 -20.79 -17.38 45.56
C GLN A 280 -19.57 -17.07 44.67
N ARG A 281 -19.43 -15.76 44.47
CA ARG A 281 -18.17 -14.98 44.55
C ARG A 281 -17.07 -15.67 45.38
N SER A 282 -15.99 -16.07 44.72
CA SER A 282 -14.74 -16.46 45.39
C SER A 282 -13.57 -15.62 44.90
N ARG A 283 -12.92 -14.95 45.86
CA ARG A 283 -11.75 -14.08 45.70
C ARG A 283 -10.46 -14.91 45.58
N LYS A 284 -9.56 -14.42 44.72
CA LYS A 284 -8.10 -14.28 44.92
C LYS A 284 -7.29 -15.58 45.11
N ARG A 285 -6.37 -15.84 44.17
CA ARG A 285 -4.99 -16.29 44.49
C ARG A 285 -4.00 -15.72 43.49
N GLN A 286 -3.15 -14.83 44.00
CA GLN A 286 -1.89 -14.40 43.41
C GLN A 286 -0.91 -15.57 43.49
N HIS A 287 -0.15 -15.83 42.44
CA HIS A 287 1.14 -16.49 42.54
C HIS A 287 2.12 -15.81 41.60
N THR A 288 3.19 -15.29 42.18
CA THR A 288 4.35 -14.68 41.53
C THR A 288 5.44 -15.72 41.30
N ASP A 289 6.36 -15.35 40.40
CA ASP A 289 7.77 -15.78 40.23
C ASP A 289 8.10 -16.93 39.27
N SER A 290 8.50 -16.60 38.04
CA SER A 290 9.93 -16.42 37.68
C SER A 290 10.13 -15.99 36.21
N PRO A 291 11.26 -15.32 35.88
CA PRO A 291 11.43 -14.54 34.66
C PRO A 291 12.10 -15.34 33.54
N SER A 292 11.64 -15.18 32.30
CA SER A 292 12.39 -15.58 31.11
C SER A 292 12.21 -14.52 30.03
N ASP A 293 13.35 -14.13 29.46
CA ASP A 293 13.55 -13.06 28.50
C ASP A 293 12.61 -13.16 27.29
N ALA A 294 11.64 -12.24 27.22
CA ALA A 294 10.91 -11.90 26.00
C ALA A 294 11.05 -10.39 25.75
N VAL A 295 12.10 -10.06 25.00
CA VAL A 295 12.37 -8.73 24.47
C VAL A 295 11.36 -8.45 23.34
N PHE A 296 10.57 -7.40 23.53
CA PHE A 296 9.71 -6.72 22.53
C PHE A 296 8.61 -7.53 21.84
N GLU A 297 7.50 -7.75 22.55
CA GLU A 297 6.20 -7.96 21.92
C GLU A 297 5.14 -7.12 22.66
N ALA A 298 5.10 -5.82 22.35
CA ALA A 298 4.00 -4.95 22.76
C ALA A 298 2.78 -5.30 21.89
N THR A 299 2.11 -6.36 22.28
CA THR A 299 0.84 -6.81 21.73
C THR A 299 -0.20 -5.71 21.99
N ALA A 300 -0.59 -4.99 20.94
CA ALA A 300 -1.64 -3.95 20.95
C ALA A 300 -3.07 -4.53 21.10
N GLN A 301 -3.24 -5.49 22.00
CA GLN A 301 -4.53 -5.98 22.47
C GLN A 301 -4.74 -5.60 23.94
N GLN A 302 -4.61 -4.31 24.25
CA GLN A 302 -5.41 -3.74 25.32
C GLN A 302 -6.72 -3.25 24.68
N THR A 303 -7.82 -3.83 25.12
CA THR A 303 -9.17 -3.28 25.00
C THR A 303 -9.19 -1.96 25.75
N ASP A 304 -8.96 -0.88 25.02
CA ASP A 304 -9.21 0.47 25.53
C ASP A 304 -10.74 0.59 25.67
N GLU A 305 -11.23 0.55 26.90
CA GLU A 305 -12.66 0.58 27.27
C GLU A 305 -13.35 1.91 26.89
N THR A 306 -12.63 2.84 26.26
CA THR A 306 -13.07 4.21 25.99
C THR A 306 -13.85 4.39 24.69
N GLY A 307 -14.11 3.32 23.92
CA GLY A 307 -14.88 3.40 22.67
C GLY A 307 -14.23 4.25 21.57
N ASN A 308 -12.97 4.64 21.76
CA ASN A 308 -12.21 5.48 20.86
C ASN A 308 -11.38 4.66 19.87
N VAL A 309 -11.16 5.21 18.67
CA VAL A 309 -10.25 4.63 17.69
C VAL A 309 -8.83 4.63 18.23
N LYS A 310 -8.17 3.48 18.33
CA LYS A 310 -6.77 3.38 18.76
C LYS A 310 -5.86 4.29 17.94
N VAL A 311 -4.93 4.98 18.61
CA VAL A 311 -3.87 5.72 17.91
C VAL A 311 -3.02 4.70 17.15
N PRO A 312 -2.97 4.77 15.81
CA PRO A 312 -2.28 3.77 15.02
C PRO A 312 -0.76 3.97 15.13
N CYS A 313 -0.05 2.89 14.83
CA CYS A 313 1.39 2.87 14.62
C CYS A 313 1.60 2.17 13.30
N SER A 314 1.61 2.92 12.20
CA SER A 314 1.75 2.34 10.87
C SER A 314 3.06 1.59 10.73
N ASP A 315 3.04 0.46 10.01
CA ASP A 315 4.27 -0.27 9.72
C ASP A 315 5.23 0.62 8.95
N TYR A 316 4.77 1.22 7.84
CA TYR A 316 5.52 2.21 7.06
C TYR A 316 4.62 3.30 6.46
N THR A 317 5.20 4.48 6.24
CA THR A 317 4.63 5.54 5.40
C THR A 317 5.62 5.92 4.30
N MET A 318 5.11 6.34 3.15
CA MET A 318 5.91 6.85 2.02
C MET A 318 5.43 8.25 1.65
N GLY A 319 6.38 9.16 1.54
CA GLY A 319 6.22 10.54 1.09
C GLY A 319 7.55 11.08 0.58
N LEU A 320 7.56 12.35 0.20
CA LEU A 320 8.70 13.02 -0.43
C LEU A 320 9.86 13.17 0.57
N ALA A 321 11.06 12.80 0.15
CA ALA A 321 12.24 12.99 1.00
C ALA A 321 12.58 14.48 1.14
N THR A 322 13.14 14.87 2.30
CA THR A 322 13.66 16.24 2.51
C THR A 322 14.65 16.66 1.43
N SER A 323 15.53 15.74 0.98
CA SER A 323 16.48 15.98 -0.12
C SER A 323 15.77 16.37 -1.41
N THR A 324 14.73 15.62 -1.79
CA THR A 324 13.93 15.86 -3.00
C THR A 324 13.24 17.21 -2.98
N LEU A 325 12.65 17.59 -1.84
CA LEU A 325 12.05 18.92 -1.69
C LEU A 325 13.10 20.03 -1.70
N ALA A 326 14.23 19.83 -1.02
CA ALA A 326 15.32 20.82 -1.01
C ALA A 326 15.89 21.05 -2.42
N GLU A 327 16.07 19.98 -3.19
CA GLU A 327 16.47 20.06 -4.59
C GLU A 327 15.41 20.75 -5.46
N ALA A 328 14.13 20.44 -5.27
CA ALA A 328 13.04 21.10 -5.98
C ALA A 328 12.99 22.60 -5.68
N LEU A 329 13.12 23.00 -4.41
CA LEU A 329 13.23 24.40 -3.98
C LEU A 329 14.48 25.07 -4.57
N SER A 330 15.57 24.32 -4.74
CA SER A 330 16.81 24.89 -5.29
C SER A 330 16.70 25.33 -6.74
N LYS A 331 15.82 24.68 -7.51
CA LYS A 331 15.47 25.09 -8.88
C LYS A 331 14.80 26.48 -8.93
N HIS A 332 14.36 26.99 -7.77
CA HIS A 332 13.80 28.33 -7.60
C HIS A 332 14.78 29.34 -6.97
N GLY A 333 16.08 29.06 -6.99
CA GLY A 333 17.13 30.00 -6.58
C GLY A 333 17.49 29.98 -5.10
N VAL A 334 16.97 29.02 -4.33
CA VAL A 334 17.35 28.79 -2.93
C VAL A 334 18.53 27.80 -2.89
N SER A 335 19.55 28.02 -2.07
CA SER A 335 20.59 26.99 -1.93
C SER A 335 20.02 25.74 -1.26
N VAL A 336 20.50 24.55 -1.61
CA VAL A 336 20.05 23.29 -1.01
C VAL A 336 20.14 23.35 0.52
N LEU A 337 21.25 23.86 1.07
CA LEU A 337 21.41 24.03 2.52
C LEU A 337 20.34 24.94 3.14
N ARG A 338 20.00 26.06 2.49
CA ARG A 338 18.96 26.97 3.00
C ARG A 338 17.58 26.33 2.90
N ALA A 339 17.31 25.59 1.82
CA ALA A 339 16.06 24.86 1.65
C ALA A 339 15.91 23.76 2.71
N THR A 340 16.96 22.99 2.99
CA THR A 340 16.97 21.98 4.07
C THR A 340 16.72 22.62 5.43
N ASN A 341 17.43 23.69 5.79
CA ASN A 341 17.24 24.39 7.07
C ASN A 341 15.80 24.93 7.21
N PHE A 342 15.22 25.47 6.13
CA PHE A 342 13.84 25.92 6.10
C PHE A 342 12.86 24.77 6.33
N LEU A 343 13.07 23.62 5.70
CA LEU A 343 12.23 22.44 5.89
C LEU A 343 12.33 21.91 7.33
N ASP A 344 13.55 21.80 7.88
CA ASP A 344 13.76 21.35 9.26
C ASP A 344 13.07 22.28 10.28
N GLU A 345 13.18 23.59 10.07
CA GLU A 345 12.48 24.58 10.91
C GLU A 345 10.96 24.43 10.77
N LEU A 346 10.46 24.25 9.55
CA LEU A 346 9.04 24.12 9.27
C LEU A 346 8.45 22.84 9.89
N GLU A 347 9.19 21.73 9.89
CA GLU A 347 8.76 20.47 10.51
C GLU A 347 8.65 20.58 12.05
N GLY A 348 9.41 21.49 12.64
CA GLY A 348 9.34 21.87 14.05
C GLY A 348 8.15 22.78 14.40
N ARG A 349 7.54 23.45 13.41
CA ARG A 349 6.43 24.39 13.63
C ARG A 349 5.09 23.67 13.72
N VAL A 350 4.32 24.01 14.76
CA VAL A 350 2.97 23.50 14.96
C VAL A 350 2.08 23.92 13.79
N GLY A 351 1.31 22.99 13.22
CA GLY A 351 0.41 23.25 12.09
C GLY A 351 1.02 22.97 10.71
N PHE A 352 2.34 23.12 10.56
CA PHE A 352 3.03 22.96 9.27
C PHE A 352 3.68 21.60 9.06
N ARG A 353 3.38 20.62 9.92
CA ARG A 353 3.85 19.25 9.74
C ARG A 353 2.85 18.44 8.91
N PRO A 354 3.18 18.05 7.67
CA PRO A 354 2.27 17.25 6.85
C PRO A 354 2.27 15.76 7.24
N HIS A 355 3.28 15.29 7.98
CA HIS A 355 3.34 13.91 8.48
C HIS A 355 2.60 13.77 9.82
N PRO A 356 1.85 12.68 10.07
CA PRO A 356 1.08 12.51 11.30
C PRO A 356 1.91 12.21 12.56
N SER A 357 3.25 12.19 12.49
CA SER A 357 4.13 11.89 13.61
C SER A 357 4.27 13.06 14.60
N ARG A 358 4.64 12.72 15.84
CA ARG A 358 4.98 13.73 16.86
C ARG A 358 6.32 14.44 16.63
N GLY A 359 7.27 13.78 15.97
CA GLY A 359 8.62 14.29 15.72
C GLY A 359 8.92 14.40 14.23
N PRO A 360 10.05 15.06 13.89
CA PRO A 360 10.53 15.16 12.52
C PRO A 360 10.87 13.78 11.96
N MET A 361 10.53 13.54 10.71
CA MET A 361 10.71 12.28 10.00
C MET A 361 11.54 12.42 8.73
N GLY A 362 11.67 13.64 8.20
CA GLY A 362 12.26 13.87 6.87
C GLY A 362 11.41 13.30 5.73
N ASN A 363 10.18 12.87 6.03
CA ASN A 363 9.20 12.30 5.12
C ASN A 363 8.02 13.25 5.01
N TRP A 364 7.97 13.99 3.92
CA TRP A 364 7.03 15.08 3.69
C TRP A 364 5.84 14.64 2.85
N PHE A 365 4.66 15.17 3.18
CA PHE A 365 3.42 14.90 2.43
C PHE A 365 3.20 13.40 2.16
N PRO A 366 3.10 12.56 3.20
CA PRO A 366 2.89 11.14 3.03
C PRO A 366 1.63 10.88 2.20
N THR A 367 1.77 10.05 1.18
CA THR A 367 0.67 9.69 0.25
C THR A 367 0.35 8.21 0.26
N LEU A 368 1.21 7.38 0.84
CA LEU A 368 1.03 5.94 0.92
C LEU A 368 1.34 5.45 2.33
N VAL A 369 0.44 4.64 2.88
CA VAL A 369 0.62 3.89 4.12
C VAL A 369 0.78 2.41 3.78
N ILE A 370 1.66 1.70 4.47
CA ILE A 370 1.82 0.26 4.33
C ILE A 370 1.46 -0.35 5.68
N GLU A 371 0.54 -1.32 5.67
CA GLU A 371 0.17 -2.09 6.85
C GLU A 371 0.17 -3.56 6.50
N THR A 372 0.92 -4.33 7.26
CA THR A 372 1.07 -5.77 7.07
C THR A 372 0.51 -6.49 8.27
N LYS A 373 0.05 -7.71 8.05
CA LYS A 373 -0.28 -8.67 9.11
C LYS A 373 0.25 -10.05 8.72
N ALA A 374 0.84 -10.77 9.66
CA ALA A 374 1.34 -12.11 9.41
C ALA A 374 0.20 -13.11 9.20
N HIS A 375 0.25 -13.84 8.09
CA HIS A 375 -0.66 -14.95 7.81
C HIS A 375 -0.57 -16.08 8.87
N SER A 376 0.62 -16.30 9.44
CA SER A 376 0.89 -17.35 10.44
C SER A 376 0.30 -17.10 11.82
N THR A 377 -0.21 -15.90 12.09
CA THR A 377 -0.77 -15.53 13.41
C THR A 377 -2.25 -15.88 13.57
N GLY A 378 -2.90 -16.43 12.54
CA GLY A 378 -4.34 -16.68 12.53
C GLY A 378 -5.19 -15.40 12.46
N ARG A 379 -4.55 -14.26 12.21
CA ARG A 379 -5.19 -12.94 12.07
C ARG A 379 -5.75 -12.78 10.66
N THR A 380 -6.84 -12.04 10.56
CA THR A 380 -7.55 -11.83 9.29
C THR A 380 -7.07 -10.57 8.57
N PRO A 381 -7.29 -10.44 7.25
CA PRO A 381 -7.03 -9.20 6.52
C PRO A 381 -7.69 -7.96 7.14
N PHE A 382 -8.77 -8.15 7.92
CA PHE A 382 -9.46 -7.08 8.63
C PHE A 382 -8.52 -6.25 9.51
N GLU A 383 -7.53 -6.87 10.16
CA GLU A 383 -6.62 -6.12 11.05
C GLU A 383 -5.75 -5.14 10.26
N ALA A 384 -5.14 -5.60 9.16
CA ALA A 384 -4.33 -4.74 8.28
C ALA A 384 -5.17 -3.63 7.65
N GLU A 385 -6.38 -3.97 7.19
CA GLU A 385 -7.33 -3.02 6.61
C GLU A 385 -7.82 -1.98 7.63
N ASN A 386 -8.17 -2.40 8.84
CA ASN A 386 -8.61 -1.49 9.91
C ASN A 386 -7.49 -0.53 10.28
N GLN A 387 -6.28 -1.06 10.44
CA GLN A 387 -5.11 -0.26 10.74
C GLN A 387 -4.84 0.73 9.62
N ALA A 388 -4.89 0.31 8.35
CA ALA A 388 -4.68 1.18 7.20
C ALA A 388 -5.74 2.28 7.08
N ALA A 389 -7.01 1.99 7.38
CA ALA A 389 -8.10 2.96 7.36
C ALA A 389 -7.91 4.05 8.42
N VAL A 390 -7.63 3.64 9.65
CA VAL A 390 -7.32 4.56 10.75
C VAL A 390 -6.04 5.34 10.42
N SER A 391 -5.07 4.66 9.83
CA SER A 391 -3.81 5.25 9.46
C SER A 391 -4.01 6.38 8.43
N ALA A 392 -4.61 6.07 7.29
CA ALA A 392 -4.85 7.08 6.26
C ALA A 392 -5.71 8.26 6.77
N CYS A 393 -6.62 8.04 7.73
CA CYS A 393 -7.37 9.12 8.37
C CYS A 393 -6.47 10.18 9.03
N TYR A 394 -5.45 9.80 9.81
CA TYR A 394 -4.57 10.82 10.40
C TYR A 394 -3.72 11.49 9.34
N VAL A 395 -3.29 10.76 8.31
CA VAL A 395 -2.54 11.36 7.19
C VAL A 395 -3.39 12.44 6.53
N ILE A 396 -4.65 12.14 6.18
CA ILE A 396 -5.59 13.12 5.62
C ILE A 396 -5.73 14.34 6.54
N LYS A 397 -5.89 14.13 7.85
CA LYS A 397 -6.01 15.23 8.82
C LYS A 397 -4.73 16.05 8.95
N ALA A 398 -3.55 15.43 8.90
CA ALA A 398 -2.28 16.15 8.91
C ALA A 398 -2.12 17.03 7.66
N LEU A 399 -2.48 16.50 6.49
CA LEU A 399 -2.48 17.24 5.23
C LEU A 399 -3.48 18.39 5.22
N GLN A 400 -4.69 18.18 5.77
CA GLN A 400 -5.70 19.24 5.92
C GLN A 400 -5.21 20.34 6.86
N ARG A 401 -4.65 19.97 8.02
CA ARG A 401 -4.09 20.93 8.98
C ARG A 401 -2.98 21.76 8.36
N PHE A 402 -2.09 21.13 7.58
CA PHE A 402 -1.05 21.84 6.83
C PHE A 402 -1.67 22.85 5.87
N ALA A 403 -2.68 22.44 5.10
CA ALA A 403 -3.37 23.32 4.16
C ALA A 403 -4.03 24.51 4.85
N ASP A 404 -4.70 24.29 5.99
CA ASP A 404 -5.33 25.34 6.79
C ASP A 404 -4.28 26.34 7.31
N SER A 405 -3.19 25.85 7.89
CA SER A 405 -2.08 26.70 8.37
C SER A 405 -1.41 27.48 7.24
N TYR A 406 -1.28 26.87 6.05
CA TYR A 406 -0.77 27.55 4.86
C TYR A 406 -1.70 28.68 4.41
N ILE A 407 -3.03 28.47 4.40
CA ILE A 407 -4.00 29.50 4.05
C ILE A 407 -3.91 30.67 5.03
N GLU A 408 -3.89 30.39 6.33
CA GLU A 408 -3.76 31.42 7.37
C GLU A 408 -2.50 32.25 7.20
N ALA A 409 -1.36 31.60 6.96
CA ALA A 409 -0.07 32.28 6.85
C ALA A 409 0.17 33.03 5.54
N VAL A 410 -0.43 32.60 4.42
CA VAL A 410 -0.15 33.18 3.09
C VAL A 410 -1.29 34.06 2.58
N GLN A 411 -2.55 33.75 2.90
CA GLN A 411 -3.72 34.45 2.35
C GLN A 411 -4.39 35.38 3.37
N GLY A 412 -4.06 35.25 4.66
CA GLY A 412 -4.73 35.94 5.75
C GLY A 412 -6.18 35.47 5.93
N SER A 413 -6.80 35.81 7.06
CA SER A 413 -8.15 35.37 7.42
C SER A 413 -9.28 35.93 6.53
N SER A 414 -8.96 36.79 5.55
CA SER A 414 -9.91 37.52 4.70
C SER A 414 -9.77 37.24 3.20
N GLY A 415 -8.86 36.36 2.79
CA GLY A 415 -8.77 35.92 1.40
C GLY A 415 -10.03 35.15 0.98
N PRO A 416 -10.51 35.30 -0.27
CA PRO A 416 -11.48 34.34 -0.80
C PRO A 416 -10.88 32.93 -0.68
N PRO A 417 -11.69 31.91 -0.33
CA PRO A 417 -11.18 30.55 -0.18
C PRO A 417 -10.36 30.18 -1.43
N PRO A 418 -9.20 29.52 -1.25
CA PRO A 418 -8.25 29.32 -2.32
C PRO A 418 -8.88 28.69 -3.56
N PRO A 419 -8.29 28.90 -4.75
CA PRO A 419 -8.66 28.19 -5.97
C PRO A 419 -8.28 26.69 -5.93
N CYS A 420 -7.96 26.13 -4.77
CA CYS A 420 -8.13 24.71 -4.48
C CYS A 420 -9.55 24.52 -3.91
N GLY A 421 -10.52 24.41 -4.81
CA GLY A 421 -11.87 24.05 -4.42
C GLY A 421 -11.87 22.70 -3.71
N ARG A 422 -12.10 22.69 -2.38
CA ARG A 422 -12.81 21.69 -1.57
C ARG A 422 -12.50 20.18 -1.75
N GLU A 423 -11.51 19.76 -2.53
CA GLU A 423 -11.24 18.35 -2.76
C GLU A 423 -10.30 17.80 -1.69
N SER A 424 -10.84 16.92 -0.84
CA SER A 424 -10.08 16.20 0.18
C SER A 424 -8.82 15.53 -0.42
N PRO A 425 -7.67 15.53 0.27
CA PRO A 425 -6.48 14.84 -0.22
C PRO A 425 -6.77 13.35 -0.43
N LEU A 426 -6.19 12.79 -1.50
CA LEU A 426 -6.17 11.34 -1.68
C LEU A 426 -4.93 10.77 -0.99
N VAL A 427 -5.16 9.74 -0.18
CA VAL A 427 -4.10 8.94 0.43
C VAL A 427 -4.31 7.51 -0.02
N PHE A 428 -3.24 6.73 -0.14
CA PHE A 428 -3.30 5.33 -0.56
C PHE A 428 -2.80 4.44 0.56
N SER A 429 -3.15 3.16 0.51
CA SER A 429 -2.47 2.17 1.33
C SER A 429 -2.25 0.86 0.61
N ILE A 430 -1.15 0.19 0.97
CA ILE A 430 -0.94 -1.22 0.68
C ILE A 430 -1.22 -2.00 1.96
N THR A 431 -2.22 -2.88 1.93
CA THR A 431 -2.43 -3.85 3.00
C THR A 431 -1.88 -5.20 2.59
N SER A 432 -1.34 -5.95 3.56
CA SER A 432 -0.87 -7.32 3.33
C SER A 432 -1.35 -8.29 4.39
N CYS A 433 -1.76 -9.49 3.95
CA CYS A 433 -1.91 -10.67 4.80
C CYS A 433 -1.08 -11.82 4.18
N GLY A 434 0.15 -11.99 4.65
CA GLY A 434 1.14 -12.87 4.01
C GLY A 434 1.44 -12.46 2.56
N PRO A 435 1.22 -13.33 1.55
CA PRO A 435 1.46 -12.99 0.15
C PRO A 435 0.32 -12.20 -0.52
N LEU A 436 -0.85 -12.07 0.13
CA LEU A 436 -1.97 -11.33 -0.45
C LEU A 436 -1.77 -9.83 -0.22
N LEU A 437 -1.63 -9.07 -1.30
CA LEU A 437 -1.50 -7.61 -1.28
C LEU A 437 -2.77 -6.96 -1.82
N GLN A 438 -3.14 -5.82 -1.24
CA GLN A 438 -4.25 -5.00 -1.73
C GLN A 438 -3.84 -3.52 -1.74
N LEU A 439 -4.16 -2.82 -2.83
CA LEU A 439 -3.99 -1.38 -2.97
C LEU A 439 -5.34 -0.72 -2.74
N TRP A 440 -5.36 0.30 -1.88
CA TRP A 440 -6.55 1.03 -1.47
C TRP A 440 -6.38 2.52 -1.69
N VAL A 441 -7.49 3.22 -1.94
CA VAL A 441 -7.59 4.68 -1.87
C VAL A 441 -8.38 5.09 -0.64
N HIS A 442 -7.97 6.21 -0.07
CA HIS A 442 -8.58 6.86 1.08
C HIS A 442 -8.91 8.30 0.74
N TYR A 443 -10.08 8.75 1.20
CA TYR A 443 -10.56 10.10 0.96
C TYR A 443 -11.53 10.49 2.07
N ALA A 444 -11.67 11.80 2.30
CA ALA A 444 -12.68 12.32 3.19
C ALA A 444 -13.80 13.05 2.43
N LEU A 445 -15.02 12.96 2.93
CA LEU A 445 -16.16 13.73 2.48
C LEU A 445 -16.70 14.57 3.63
N MET A 446 -17.18 15.76 3.32
CA MET A 446 -17.93 16.60 4.26
C MET A 446 -19.42 16.37 4.02
N GLU A 447 -20.13 15.81 5.00
CA GLU A 447 -21.59 15.67 5.00
C GLU A 447 -22.11 16.17 6.36
N ASP A 448 -23.15 17.00 6.37
CA ASP A 448 -23.77 17.55 7.59
C ASP A 448 -22.78 18.13 8.62
N ASN A 449 -21.78 18.89 8.13
CA ASN A 449 -20.71 19.46 8.93
C ASN A 449 -19.83 18.43 9.68
N ARG A 450 -19.81 17.20 9.18
CA ARG A 450 -18.97 16.10 9.69
C ARG A 450 -18.05 15.63 8.58
N THR A 451 -16.83 15.27 8.96
CA THR A 451 -15.88 14.62 8.06
C THR A 451 -16.02 13.11 8.16
N LEU A 452 -16.38 12.48 7.07
CA LEU A 452 -16.45 11.03 6.93
C LEU A 452 -15.23 10.55 6.14
N TYR A 453 -14.54 9.54 6.65
CA TYR A 453 -13.35 8.96 6.04
C TYR A 453 -13.68 7.62 5.42
N TYR A 454 -13.35 7.46 4.14
CA TYR A 454 -13.65 6.25 3.38
C TYR A 454 -12.37 5.61 2.85
N MET A 455 -12.35 4.28 2.86
CA MET A 455 -11.32 3.45 2.27
C MET A 455 -11.93 2.53 1.21
N ASN A 456 -11.37 2.47 0.00
CA ASN A 456 -11.92 1.71 -1.12
C ASN A 456 -10.81 0.91 -1.84
N ILE A 457 -11.06 -0.36 -2.12
CA ILE A 457 -10.08 -1.22 -2.79
C ILE A 457 -9.97 -0.85 -4.27
N LEU A 458 -8.74 -0.78 -4.76
CA LEU A 458 -8.43 -0.52 -6.17
C LEU A 458 -7.92 -1.78 -6.87
N LYS A 459 -7.05 -2.54 -6.20
CA LYS A 459 -6.41 -3.73 -6.75
C LYS A 459 -6.12 -4.75 -5.66
N SER A 460 -6.18 -6.02 -6.01
CA SER A 460 -5.63 -7.12 -5.21
C SER A 460 -4.72 -7.97 -6.08
N CYS A 461 -3.68 -8.55 -5.48
CA CYS A 461 -2.83 -9.54 -6.13
C CYS A 461 -2.28 -10.53 -5.12
N HIS A 462 -1.92 -11.71 -5.59
CA HIS A 462 -1.08 -12.63 -4.85
C HIS A 462 0.39 -12.40 -5.22
N ALA A 463 1.26 -12.01 -4.29
CA ALA A 463 2.65 -11.62 -4.57
C ALA A 463 3.55 -12.77 -5.07
N CYS A 464 3.15 -14.04 -4.91
CA CYS A 464 3.81 -15.18 -5.58
C CYS A 464 3.42 -15.35 -7.07
N VAL A 465 2.44 -14.56 -7.48
CA VAL A 465 1.90 -14.24 -8.81
C VAL A 465 2.75 -13.31 -9.69
N VAL A 466 3.84 -13.70 -10.37
CA VAL A 466 4.68 -12.68 -11.08
C VAL A 466 3.87 -11.70 -11.93
N SER A 467 2.97 -12.21 -12.78
CA SER A 467 2.13 -11.37 -13.65
C SER A 467 1.10 -10.53 -12.88
N GLU A 468 0.60 -11.03 -11.74
CA GLU A 468 -0.32 -10.26 -10.90
C GLU A 468 0.42 -9.15 -10.15
N LEU A 469 1.62 -9.46 -9.64
CA LEU A 469 2.48 -8.52 -8.94
C LEU A 469 3.00 -7.45 -9.90
N GLU A 470 3.39 -7.80 -11.12
CA GLU A 470 3.77 -6.84 -12.16
C GLU A 470 2.64 -5.83 -12.43
N ALA A 471 1.40 -6.31 -12.60
CA ALA A 471 0.24 -5.44 -12.78
C ALA A 471 -0.04 -4.56 -11.54
N PHE A 472 0.23 -5.09 -10.34
CA PHE A 472 0.13 -4.33 -9.09
C PHE A 472 1.21 -3.24 -9.00
N LEU A 473 2.48 -3.57 -9.23
CA LEU A 473 3.59 -2.62 -9.23
C LEU A 473 3.43 -1.57 -10.33
N SER A 474 2.81 -1.91 -11.46
CA SER A 474 2.46 -0.94 -12.50
C SER A 474 1.46 0.12 -12.02
N MET A 475 0.55 -0.20 -11.10
CA MET A 475 -0.31 0.81 -10.47
C MET A 475 0.47 1.64 -9.45
N VAL A 476 1.35 1.00 -8.66
CA VAL A 476 2.18 1.71 -7.68
C VAL A 476 3.16 2.67 -8.37
N GLU A 477 3.70 2.30 -9.53
CA GLU A 477 4.53 3.17 -10.37
C GLU A 477 3.76 4.43 -10.79
N GLN A 478 2.50 4.27 -11.21
CA GLN A 478 1.66 5.41 -11.58
C GLN A 478 1.36 6.32 -10.39
N LEU A 479 1.17 5.75 -9.20
CA LEU A 479 1.04 6.51 -7.95
C LEU A 479 2.31 7.32 -7.64
N MET A 480 3.49 6.69 -7.73
CA MET A 480 4.79 7.35 -7.54
C MET A 480 5.01 8.44 -8.59
N ALA A 481 4.71 8.16 -9.85
CA ALA A 481 4.81 9.12 -10.95
C ALA A 481 3.87 10.33 -10.76
N TRP A 482 2.63 10.10 -10.32
CA TRP A 482 1.70 11.16 -9.95
C TRP A 482 2.28 12.04 -8.84
N ASN A 483 2.86 11.45 -7.80
CA ASN A 483 3.46 12.21 -6.72
C ASN A 483 4.64 13.07 -7.21
N LYS A 484 5.53 12.53 -8.06
CA LYS A 484 6.63 13.30 -8.67
C LYS A 484 6.16 14.40 -9.62
N LYS A 485 5.11 14.16 -10.42
CA LYS A 485 4.69 15.05 -11.52
C LYS A 485 3.68 16.10 -11.11
N GLU A 486 2.84 15.82 -10.11
CA GLU A 486 1.75 16.71 -9.71
C GLU A 486 1.93 17.21 -8.28
N VAL A 487 2.16 16.31 -7.32
CA VAL A 487 2.25 16.68 -5.89
C VAL A 487 3.51 17.50 -5.63
N LEU A 488 4.69 17.00 -6.02
CA LEU A 488 5.98 17.64 -5.77
C LEU A 488 6.05 19.10 -6.30
N PRO A 489 5.68 19.42 -7.56
CA PRO A 489 5.68 20.80 -8.04
C PRO A 489 4.70 21.71 -7.30
N GLU A 490 3.51 21.20 -6.96
CA GLU A 490 2.49 21.99 -6.26
C GLU A 490 2.92 22.30 -4.83
N VAL A 491 3.42 21.30 -4.07
CA VAL A 491 3.91 21.55 -2.71
C VAL A 491 5.17 22.42 -2.72
N THR A 492 6.04 22.29 -3.72
CA THR A 492 7.21 23.17 -3.87
C THR A 492 6.78 24.64 -4.02
N LYS A 493 5.76 24.89 -4.86
CA LYS A 493 5.19 26.23 -5.05
C LYS A 493 4.55 26.77 -3.76
N GLN A 494 3.87 25.93 -2.99
CA GLN A 494 3.30 26.32 -1.70
C GLN A 494 4.40 26.65 -0.69
N LEU A 495 5.45 25.84 -0.61
CA LEU A 495 6.58 26.04 0.28
C LEU A 495 7.35 27.34 -0.03
N ILE A 496 7.51 27.72 -1.31
CA ILE A 496 8.12 29.00 -1.70
C ILE A 496 7.29 30.19 -1.21
N LYS A 497 5.96 30.13 -1.38
CA LYS A 497 5.07 31.19 -0.90
C LYS A 497 5.09 31.29 0.62
N LEU A 498 5.16 30.14 1.28
CA LEU A 498 5.22 30.05 2.73
C LEU A 498 6.55 30.59 3.27
N SER A 499 7.68 30.32 2.62
CA SER A 499 8.97 30.89 3.03
C SER A 499 8.95 32.42 2.92
N GLN A 500 8.36 32.95 1.84
CA GLN A 500 8.17 34.40 1.66
C GLN A 500 7.28 35.03 2.73
N SER A 501 6.16 34.38 3.10
CA SER A 501 5.24 34.93 4.09
C SER A 501 5.79 34.85 5.51
N LEU A 502 6.58 33.83 5.82
CA LEU A 502 7.22 33.65 7.13
C LEU A 502 8.55 34.40 7.28
N GLY A 503 9.02 35.06 6.22
CA GLY A 503 10.26 35.85 6.23
C GLY A 503 11.53 34.99 6.32
N MET A 504 11.51 33.76 5.80
CA MET A 504 12.61 32.78 5.88
C MET A 504 13.36 32.60 4.57
#